data_AF-A0A950QNU8-F1
#
_entry.id   AF-A0A950QNU8-F1
#
_cell.length_a   1.000
_cell.length_b   1.000
_cell.length_c   1.000
_cell.angle_alpha   90.00
_cell.angle_beta   90.00
_cell.angle_gamma   90.00
#
_symmetry.space_group_name_H-M   'P 1'
#
loop_
_entity.id
_entity.type
_entity.pdbx_description
1 polymer ?
#
loop_
_entity_poly.entity_id
_entity_poly.type
_entity_poly.pdbx_seq_one_letter_code
_entity_poly.pdbx_strand_id
1 'polypeptide(L)'
;MVKRYVLSVMALFIGALLLLWAGDYAQVRVKLRRGSAFDSVTVRRFYAVPQKNGRIEFLSAEPQPQRCTHSLFPQMGSPPCWYLVRHAEQRIDM
;
A
#
# COMPACT_ATOMS: atom_id res chain seq x y z
N MET A 1 13.93 36.55 -14.11
CA MET A 1 12.59 36.33 -13.53
C MET A 1 12.21 34.85 -13.44
N VAL A 2 12.46 34.03 -14.47
CA VAL A 2 12.11 32.59 -14.52
C VAL A 2 12.61 31.79 -13.31
N LYS A 3 13.85 31.98 -12.86
CA LYS A 3 14.42 31.27 -11.71
C LYS A 3 13.60 31.43 -10.42
N ARG A 4 13.06 32.62 -10.14
CA ARG A 4 12.22 32.87 -8.96
C ARG A 4 10.84 32.21 -9.10
N TYR A 5 10.28 32.23 -10.30
CA TYR A 5 9.00 31.55 -10.59
C TYR A 5 9.11 30.03 -10.44
N VAL A 6 10.18 29.43 -10.98
CA VAL A 6 10.46 28.00 -10.84
C VAL A 6 10.65 27.63 -9.36
N LEU A 7 11.42 28.42 -8.61
CA LEU A 7 11.59 28.21 -7.16
C LEU A 7 10.26 28.31 -6.40
N SER A 8 9.42 29.29 -6.71
CA SER A 8 8.11 29.45 -6.08
C SER A 8 7.16 28.30 -6.38
N VAL A 9 7.08 27.85 -7.64
CA VAL A 9 6.24 26.70 -8.03
C VAL A 9 6.73 25.42 -7.36
N MET A 10 8.04 25.19 -7.34
CA MET A 10 8.62 24.03 -6.68
C MET A 10 8.36 24.04 -5.16
N ALA A 11 8.50 25.19 -4.50
CA ALA A 11 8.19 25.34 -3.09
C ALA A 11 6.70 25.05 -2.79
N LEU A 12 5.80 25.53 -3.66
CA LEU A 12 4.37 25.27 -3.55
C LEU A 12 4.05 23.77 -3.69
N PHE A 13 4.67 23.11 -4.68
CA PHE A 13 4.49 21.69 -4.92
C PHE A 13 4.99 20.84 -3.74
N ILE A 14 6.19 21.13 -3.23
CA ILE A 14 6.75 20.47 -2.06
C ILE A 14 5.87 20.72 -0.82
N GLY A 15 5.40 21.96 -0.62
CA GLY A 15 4.50 22.29 0.47
C GLY A 15 3.19 21.51 0.41
N ALA A 16 2.59 21.37 -0.77
CA ALA A 16 1.39 20.57 -0.97
C ALA A 16 1.62 19.08 -0.66
N LEU A 17 2.75 18.51 -1.10
CA LEU A 17 3.12 17.13 -0.79
C LEU A 17 3.32 16.90 0.71
N LEU A 18 3.98 17.83 1.40
CA LEU A 18 4.18 17.76 2.85
C LEU A 18 2.85 17.84 3.61
N LEU A 19 1.95 18.72 3.20
CA LEU A 19 0.61 18.82 3.78
C LEU A 19 -0.22 17.55 3.57
N LEU A 20 -0.17 16.96 2.37
CA LEU A 20 -0.83 15.69 2.07
C LEU A 20 -0.29 14.56 2.95
N TRP A 21 1.05 14.48 3.08
CA TRP A 21 1.68 13.47 3.92
C TRP A 21 1.34 13.65 5.41
N ALA A 22 1.39 14.89 5.91
CA ALA A 22 1.04 15.20 7.30
C ALA A 22 -0.44 14.95 7.59
N GLY A 23 -1.33 15.28 6.65
CA GLY A 23 -2.77 15.01 6.74
C GLY A 23 -3.07 13.52 6.79
N ASP A 24 -2.43 12.73 5.92
CA ASP A 24 -2.53 11.26 5.91
C ASP A 24 -2.06 10.67 7.25
N TYR A 25 -0.90 11.11 7.74
CA TYR A 25 -0.37 10.68 9.03
C TYR A 25 -1.30 11.03 10.21
N ALA A 26 -1.82 12.26 10.24
CA ALA A 26 -2.76 12.71 11.27
C ALA A 26 -4.05 11.88 11.25
N GLN A 27 -4.59 11.60 10.06
CA GLN A 27 -5.79 10.79 9.89
C GLN A 27 -5.60 9.36 10.41
N VAL A 28 -4.47 8.73 10.10
CA VAL A 28 -4.10 7.42 10.66
C VAL A 28 -4.01 7.49 12.18
N ARG A 29 -3.37 8.53 12.73
CA ARG A 29 -3.22 8.67 14.17
C ARG A 29 -4.54 8.85 14.91
N VAL A 30 -5.49 9.59 14.31
CA VAL A 30 -6.85 9.75 14.84
C VAL A 30 -7.60 8.42 14.80
N LYS A 31 -7.56 7.70 13.67
CA LYS A 31 -8.17 6.38 13.56
C LYS A 31 -7.55 5.36 14.51
N LEU A 32 -6.25 5.47 14.77
CA LEU A 32 -5.54 4.61 15.70
C LEU A 32 -6.06 4.78 17.13
N ARG A 33 -6.32 6.02 17.55
CA ARG A 33 -6.95 6.32 18.85
C ARG A 33 -8.38 5.79 18.96
N ARG A 34 -9.08 5.65 17.83
CA ARG A 34 -10.45 5.11 17.75
C ARG A 34 -10.49 3.59 17.57
N GLY A 35 -9.33 2.93 17.43
CA GLY A 35 -9.25 1.49 17.16
C GLY A 35 -9.59 1.09 15.72
N SER A 36 -9.86 2.03 14.82
CA SER A 36 -10.29 1.78 13.42
C SER A 36 -9.22 2.13 12.38
N ALA A 37 -7.93 2.20 12.79
CA ALA A 37 -6.83 2.45 11.86
C ALA A 37 -6.52 1.25 10.97
N PHE A 38 -6.73 0.04 11.49
CA PHE A 38 -6.37 -1.19 10.83
C PHE A 38 -7.61 -1.98 10.46
N ASP A 39 -7.51 -2.69 9.35
CA ASP A 39 -8.49 -3.65 8.87
C ASP A 39 -7.75 -4.89 8.34
N SER A 40 -8.46 -5.95 8.02
CA SER A 40 -7.90 -7.17 7.43
C SER A 40 -8.60 -7.50 6.13
N VAL A 41 -7.82 -7.57 5.05
CA VAL A 41 -8.30 -7.97 3.73
C VAL A 41 -7.81 -9.39 3.45
N THR A 42 -8.71 -10.28 3.04
CA THR A 42 -8.36 -11.65 2.65
C THR A 42 -7.69 -11.65 1.28
N VAL A 43 -6.40 -12.02 1.25
CA VAL A 43 -5.60 -12.07 0.03
C VAL A 43 -5.50 -13.53 -0.43
N ARG A 44 -5.82 -13.77 -1.71
CA ARG A 44 -5.64 -15.05 -2.39
C ARG A 44 -4.23 -15.13 -2.93
N ARG A 45 -3.50 -16.17 -2.55
CA ARG A 45 -2.13 -16.39 -3.03
C ARG A 45 -2.06 -17.59 -3.95
N PHE A 46 -1.19 -17.54 -4.96
CA PHE A 46 -0.93 -18.67 -5.86
C PHE A 46 0.55 -19.00 -5.83
N TYR A 47 0.90 -20.26 -5.60
CA TYR A 47 2.27 -20.75 -5.70
C TYR A 47 2.58 -21.13 -7.14
N ALA A 48 3.60 -20.52 -7.72
CA ALA A 48 4.15 -20.93 -9.00
C ALA A 48 5.29 -21.92 -8.74
N VAL A 49 5.02 -23.21 -8.92
CA VAL A 49 6.01 -24.27 -8.71
C VAL A 49 6.62 -24.65 -10.06
N PRO A 50 7.93 -24.44 -10.26
CA PRO A 50 8.60 -24.87 -11.48
C PRO A 50 8.77 -26.40 -11.48
N GLN A 51 8.21 -27.04 -12.49
CA GLN A 51 8.33 -28.49 -12.71
C GLN A 51 9.62 -28.81 -13.48
N LYS A 52 10.18 -30.01 -13.27
CA LYS A 52 11.40 -30.49 -13.95
C LYS A 52 11.28 -30.52 -15.48
N ASN A 53 10.07 -30.52 -16.03
CA ASN A 53 9.78 -30.48 -17.47
C ASN A 53 9.69 -29.06 -18.04
N GLY A 54 10.02 -28.03 -17.25
CA GLY A 54 9.97 -26.62 -17.66
C GLY A 54 8.57 -25.99 -17.62
N ARG A 55 7.54 -26.72 -17.15
CA ARG A 55 6.19 -26.15 -16.94
C ARG A 55 6.10 -25.50 -15.56
N ILE A 56 5.30 -24.44 -15.44
CA ILE A 56 4.99 -23.82 -14.16
C ILE A 56 3.59 -24.27 -13.76
N GLU A 57 3.47 -24.89 -12.59
CA GLU A 57 2.19 -25.27 -12.02
C GLU A 57 1.74 -24.22 -11.00
N PHE A 58 0.51 -23.71 -11.15
CA PHE A 58 -0.06 -22.71 -10.25
C PHE A 58 -0.96 -23.41 -9.23
N LEU A 59 -0.49 -23.54 -7.99
CA LEU A 59 -1.29 -24.08 -6.88
C LEU A 59 -1.97 -22.94 -6.14
N SER A 60 -3.28 -23.05 -5.93
CA SER A 60 -4.00 -22.08 -5.10
C SER A 60 -3.60 -22.28 -3.64
N ALA A 61 -3.05 -21.24 -3.00
CA ALA A 61 -2.76 -21.23 -1.58
C ALA A 61 -4.03 -20.89 -0.78
N GLU A 62 -4.04 -21.30 0.49
CA GLU A 62 -5.12 -20.92 1.41
C GLU A 62 -5.21 -19.38 1.51
N PRO A 63 -6.40 -18.78 1.33
CA PRO A 63 -6.57 -17.35 1.48
C PRO A 63 -6.20 -16.89 2.90
N GLN A 64 -5.29 -15.94 3.03
CA GLN A 64 -4.85 -15.44 4.34
C GLN A 64 -5.31 -14.00 4.57
N PRO A 65 -5.82 -13.67 5.77
CA PRO A 65 -6.12 -12.30 6.14
C PRO A 65 -4.80 -11.52 6.29
N GLN A 66 -4.62 -10.48 5.48
CA GLN A 66 -3.49 -9.56 5.57
C GLN A 66 -3.92 -8.25 6.22
N ARG A 67 -3.19 -7.83 7.26
CA ARG A 67 -3.44 -6.55 7.95
C ARG A 67 -3.12 -5.38 7.03
N CYS A 68 -4.04 -4.42 7.00
CA CYS A 68 -3.94 -3.23 6.18
C CYS A 68 -4.29 -1.98 7.00
N THR A 69 -3.86 -0.80 6.55
CA THR A 69 -4.15 0.48 7.21
C THR A 69 -5.09 1.32 6.35
N HIS A 70 -6.05 2.03 6.95
CA HIS A 70 -6.91 2.97 6.23
C HIS A 70 -6.22 4.32 5.96
N SER A 71 -5.14 4.28 5.20
CA SER A 71 -4.32 5.43 4.76
C SER A 71 -4.23 5.52 3.23
N LEU A 72 -3.86 6.68 2.70
CA LEU A 72 -3.49 6.84 1.30
C LEU A 72 -2.11 6.25 1.05
N PHE A 73 -1.15 6.50 1.94
CA PHE A 73 0.22 6.02 1.81
C PHE A 73 0.50 4.85 2.76
N PRO A 74 1.55 4.05 2.54
CA PRO A 74 1.98 3.02 3.48
C PRO A 74 2.43 3.68 4.79
N GLN A 75 1.58 3.61 5.82
CA GLN A 75 1.85 4.16 7.15
C GLN A 75 1.90 3.01 8.15
N MET A 76 2.77 3.12 9.16
CA MET A 76 2.91 2.15 10.27
C MET A 76 3.32 0.73 9.85
N GLY A 77 4.08 0.59 8.75
CA GLY A 77 4.62 -0.70 8.31
C GLY A 77 3.57 -1.68 7.74
N SER A 78 2.33 -1.22 7.52
CA SER A 78 1.28 -2.00 6.85
C SER A 78 0.88 -1.33 5.54
N PRO A 79 0.61 -2.11 4.47
CA PRO A 79 0.12 -1.55 3.22
C PRO A 79 -1.28 -0.94 3.38
N PRO A 80 -1.65 0.05 2.57
CA PRO A 80 -2.97 0.64 2.65
C PRO A 80 -4.04 -0.34 2.14
N CYS A 81 -5.22 -0.33 2.78
CA CYS A 81 -6.28 -1.29 2.48
C CYS A 81 -6.76 -1.21 1.02
N TRP A 82 -6.86 -0.02 0.45
CA TRP A 82 -7.24 0.15 -0.96
C TRP A 82 -6.25 -0.53 -1.92
N TYR A 83 -4.97 -0.60 -1.56
CA TYR A 83 -3.94 -1.24 -2.38
C TYR A 83 -4.05 -2.76 -2.28
N LEU A 84 -4.25 -3.30 -1.07
CA LEU A 84 -4.44 -4.73 -0.87
C LEU A 84 -5.74 -5.26 -1.48
N VAL A 85 -6.82 -4.48 -1.46
CA VAL A 85 -8.07 -4.85 -2.16
C VAL A 85 -7.83 -4.93 -3.67
N ARG A 86 -7.04 -4.00 -4.24
CA ARG A 86 -6.71 -4.03 -5.68
C ARG A 86 -5.69 -5.10 -6.05
N HIS A 87 -4.82 -5.49 -5.13
CA HIS A 87 -3.81 -6.53 -5.30
C HIS A 87 -4.08 -7.71 -4.37
N ALA A 88 -5.35 -8.11 -4.30
CA ALA A 88 -5.79 -9.23 -3.48
C ALA A 88 -5.32 -10.59 -4.06
N GLU A 89 -4.84 -10.61 -5.30
CA GLU A 89 -4.19 -11.75 -5.93
C GLU A 89 -2.67 -11.56 -5.89
N GLN A 90 -1.99 -12.36 -5.08
CA GLN A 90 -0.54 -12.34 -4.96
C GLN A 90 0.04 -13.64 -5.49
N ARG A 91 0.96 -13.54 -6.44
CA ARG A 91 1.76 -14.68 -6.89
C ARG A 91 2.97 -14.83 -5.97
N ILE A 92 3.15 -16.03 -5.42
CA ILE A 92 4.35 -16.45 -4.72
C ILE A 92 5.14 -17.31 -5.69
N ASP A 93 6.28 -16.81 -6.13
CA ASP A 93 7.27 -17.62 -6.83
C ASP A 93 8.12 -18.36 -5.78
N MET A 94 8.19 -19.68 -5.90
CA MET A 94 9.00 -20.56 -5.04
C MET A 94 10.25 -21.03 -5.77
#